data_AF-A0A1C4Y1C9-F1
#
_entry.id   AF-A0A1C4Y1C9-F1
#
_cell.length_a   1.000
_cell.length_b   1.000
_cell.length_c   1.000
_cell.angle_alpha   90.00
_cell.angle_beta   90.00
_cell.angle_gamma   90.00
#
_symmetry.space_group_name_H-M   'P 1'
#
loop_
_entity.id
_entity.type
_entity.pdbx_description
1 polymer ?
#
loop_
_entity_poly.entity_id
_entity_poly.type
_entity_poly.pdbx_seq_one_letter_code
_entity_poly.pdbx_strand_id
1 'polypeptide(L)'
;MSAGTVPAGGSSAADGAEAALEVDAVLAGLRRHARQLVAEVAGPVRRVRLRSGDTVLEVEWHDAAAGQGVGATETGRVPDAPAVAPVAPPSPRPAPPAGRIEVRSPMVGTFYRAPEPGAAPFVTVGDLVRPGQVVGIVEAMKLMNEVTAERAGRVTEVLVDDGRPVEYDQPLVALDPA
;
A
#
# COMPACT_ATOMS: atom_id res chain seq x y z
N MET A 1 3.45 22.06 71.63
CA MET A 1 2.43 21.98 70.57
C MET A 1 3.16 21.92 69.23
N SER A 2 2.73 21.02 68.33
CA SER A 2 2.94 21.00 66.87
C SER A 2 2.91 19.55 66.39
N ALA A 3 1.73 19.09 65.96
CA ALA A 3 1.58 17.85 65.22
C ALA A 3 1.53 18.19 63.73
N GLY A 4 2.56 17.81 62.98
CA GLY A 4 2.59 17.96 61.53
C GLY A 4 1.99 16.73 60.86
N THR A 5 0.70 16.76 60.53
CA THR A 5 0.07 15.73 59.70
C THR A 5 0.32 16.02 58.23
N VAL A 6 1.00 15.12 57.53
CA VAL A 6 1.04 15.09 56.06
C VAL A 6 -0.05 14.12 55.60
N PRO A 7 -1.06 14.54 54.81
CA PRO A 7 -1.95 13.61 54.13
C PRO A 7 -1.26 13.07 52.88
N ALA A 8 -1.10 11.75 52.80
CA ALA A 8 -0.55 11.08 51.63
C ALA A 8 -1.66 10.45 50.78
N GLY A 9 -1.48 10.51 49.44
CA GLY A 9 -1.98 9.52 48.48
C GLY A 9 -3.49 9.32 48.36
N GLY A 10 -4.12 9.96 47.37
CA GLY A 10 -5.54 9.73 47.06
C GLY A 10 -6.02 10.23 45.69
N SER A 11 -5.16 10.26 44.65
CA SER A 11 -5.50 10.88 43.35
C SER A 11 -4.88 10.15 42.14
N SER A 12 -5.00 8.82 42.06
CA SER A 12 -4.52 8.05 40.89
C SER A 12 -5.59 7.16 40.26
N ALA A 13 -6.51 6.61 41.06
CA ALA A 13 -7.61 5.78 40.53
C ALA A 13 -8.78 6.59 39.95
N ALA A 14 -9.07 7.78 40.51
CA ALA A 14 -10.10 8.68 40.00
C ALA A 14 -9.68 9.31 38.66
N ASP A 15 -8.45 9.81 38.60
CA ASP A 15 -7.80 10.41 37.42
C ASP A 15 -7.89 9.49 36.18
N GLY A 16 -7.54 8.20 36.37
CA GLY A 16 -7.65 7.19 35.30
C GLY A 16 -9.08 6.82 34.90
N ALA A 17 -10.06 6.98 35.79
CA ALA A 17 -11.47 6.74 35.47
C ALA A 17 -12.10 7.92 34.71
N GLU A 18 -11.75 9.16 35.08
CA GLU A 18 -12.18 10.35 34.34
C GLU A 18 -11.54 10.41 32.95
N ALA A 19 -10.24 10.11 32.83
CA ALA A 19 -9.57 9.99 31.54
C ALA A 19 -10.17 8.90 30.64
N ALA A 20 -10.59 7.76 31.20
CA ALA A 20 -11.26 6.70 30.43
C ALA A 20 -12.65 7.14 29.93
N LEU A 21 -13.43 7.85 30.77
CA LEU A 21 -14.72 8.42 30.37
C LEU A 21 -14.58 9.52 29.31
N GLU A 22 -13.52 10.32 29.38
CA GLU A 22 -13.20 11.35 28.39
C GLU A 22 -12.80 10.72 27.05
N VAL A 23 -11.96 9.68 27.05
CA VAL A 23 -11.62 8.90 25.85
C VAL A 23 -12.85 8.23 25.23
N ASP A 24 -13.73 7.62 26.03
CA ASP A 24 -14.98 7.02 25.55
C ASP A 24 -15.92 8.07 24.94
N ALA A 25 -16.01 9.27 25.53
CA ALA A 25 -16.78 10.38 24.98
C ALA A 25 -16.20 10.88 23.64
N VAL A 26 -14.88 11.00 23.52
CA VAL A 26 -14.18 11.36 22.28
C VAL A 26 -14.39 10.29 21.20
N LEU A 27 -14.26 9.00 21.53
CA LEU A 27 -14.51 7.89 20.61
C LEU A 27 -15.98 7.82 20.18
N ALA A 28 -16.93 8.08 21.09
CA ALA A 28 -18.35 8.15 20.78
C ALA A 28 -18.69 9.32 19.83
N GLY A 29 -18.07 10.48 20.03
CA GLY A 29 -18.16 11.64 19.13
C GLY A 29 -17.58 11.35 17.75
N LEU A 30 -16.36 10.82 17.70
CA LEU A 30 -15.67 10.42 16.47
C LEU A 30 -16.48 9.41 15.66
N ARG A 31 -17.02 8.37 16.32
CA ARG A 31 -17.90 7.37 15.70
C ARG A 31 -19.21 7.96 15.20
N ARG A 32 -19.77 8.95 15.89
CA ARG A 32 -20.99 9.66 15.46
C ARG A 32 -20.73 10.46 14.19
N HIS A 33 -19.68 11.28 14.15
CA HIS A 33 -19.32 12.08 12.98
C HIS A 33 -18.92 11.20 11.79
N ALA A 34 -18.16 10.12 12.01
CA ALA A 34 -17.83 9.15 10.96
C ALA A 34 -19.09 8.51 10.35
N ARG A 35 -20.08 8.14 11.17
CA ARG A 35 -21.37 7.61 10.68
C ARG A 35 -22.21 8.66 9.95
N GLN A 36 -22.18 9.91 10.38
CA GLN A 36 -22.88 10.99 9.70
C GLN A 36 -22.25 11.27 8.32
N LEU A 37 -20.92 11.41 8.24
CA LEU A 37 -20.19 11.53 6.98
C LEU A 37 -20.49 10.35 6.03
N VAL A 38 -20.53 9.13 6.56
CA VAL A 38 -20.90 7.92 5.79
C VAL A 38 -22.36 7.94 5.31
N ALA A 39 -23.28 8.54 6.07
CA ALA A 39 -24.69 8.62 5.68
C ALA A 39 -24.98 9.76 4.69
N GLU A 40 -24.19 10.83 4.73
CA GLU A 40 -24.28 11.97 3.80
C GLU A 40 -23.58 11.67 2.45
N VAL A 41 -22.55 10.82 2.44
CA VAL A 41 -21.91 10.34 1.20
C VAL A 41 -22.70 9.18 0.60
N ALA A 42 -23.50 9.47 -0.42
CA ALA A 42 -24.31 8.49 -1.14
C ALA A 42 -23.46 7.58 -2.06
N GLY A 43 -22.74 6.61 -1.48
CA GLY A 43 -21.93 5.65 -2.23
C GLY A 43 -21.43 4.45 -1.40
N PRO A 44 -20.93 3.38 -2.03
CA PRO A 44 -20.43 2.20 -1.34
C PRO A 44 -19.09 2.47 -0.64
N VAL A 45 -19.16 2.69 0.68
CA VAL A 45 -18.00 2.86 1.57
C VAL A 45 -17.02 1.70 1.43
N ARG A 46 -15.75 1.95 1.08
CA ARG A 46 -14.72 0.88 0.99
C ARG A 46 -13.69 0.89 2.11
N ARG A 47 -13.32 2.05 2.64
CA ARG A 47 -12.51 2.17 3.85
C ARG A 47 -12.92 3.42 4.61
N VAL A 48 -13.25 3.33 5.90
CA VAL A 48 -13.47 4.48 6.77
C VAL A 48 -12.77 4.24 8.07
N ARG A 49 -12.00 5.23 8.50
CA ARG A 49 -11.17 5.21 9.68
C ARG A 49 -10.86 6.78 9.87
N LEU A 50 -10.78 7.42 11.07
CA LEU A 50 -10.39 8.84 11.38
C LEU A 50 -9.48 8.99 12.67
N ARG A 51 -8.23 9.52 12.65
CA ARG A 51 -7.31 9.43 13.84
C ARG A 51 -7.63 10.31 15.07
N SER A 52 -7.45 9.77 16.28
CA SER A 52 -7.30 10.52 17.54
C SER A 52 -6.23 9.90 18.46
N GLY A 53 -5.23 10.67 18.89
CA GLY A 53 -4.04 10.14 19.57
C GLY A 53 -3.33 9.07 18.72
N ASP A 54 -2.89 7.97 19.34
CA ASP A 54 -2.35 6.80 18.63
C ASP A 54 -3.41 5.98 17.87
N THR A 55 -4.70 6.25 18.09
CA THR A 55 -5.81 5.52 17.46
C THR A 55 -5.95 5.97 16.01
N VAL A 56 -5.11 5.45 15.12
CA VAL A 56 -5.10 5.79 13.68
C VAL A 56 -6.31 5.23 13.00
N LEU A 57 -6.95 6.12 12.27
CA LEU A 57 -8.09 5.76 11.50
C LEU A 57 -8.00 6.72 10.21
N GLU A 58 -8.28 6.24 8.97
CA GLU A 58 -8.04 6.70 7.55
C GLU A 58 -9.21 6.33 6.55
N VAL A 59 -9.79 7.26 5.75
CA VAL A 59 -10.95 7.00 4.84
C VAL A 59 -10.57 6.95 3.34
N GLU A 60 -11.12 6.02 2.55
CA GLU A 60 -10.95 5.89 1.08
C GLU A 60 -12.29 5.57 0.38
N TRP A 61 -12.53 6.26 -0.74
CA TRP A 61 -13.75 6.19 -1.56
C TRP A 61 -13.42 6.02 -3.05
N HIS A 62 -14.28 5.32 -3.79
CA HIS A 62 -14.36 5.40 -5.25
C HIS A 62 -15.80 5.70 -5.68
N ASP A 63 -15.95 6.49 -6.74
CA ASP A 63 -17.24 6.83 -7.32
C ASP A 63 -17.81 5.66 -8.16
N ALA A 64 -19.14 5.59 -8.25
CA ALA A 64 -19.85 4.59 -9.03
C ALA A 64 -20.03 5.08 -10.48
N ALA A 65 -19.07 4.74 -11.35
CA ALA A 65 -19.14 5.07 -12.78
C ALA A 65 -20.33 4.37 -13.48
N ALA A 66 -21.42 5.11 -13.65
CA ALA A 66 -22.53 4.78 -14.54
C ALA A 66 -22.35 5.46 -15.91
N GLY A 67 -22.84 4.82 -16.99
CA GLY A 67 -22.81 5.32 -18.38
C GLY A 67 -21.86 4.50 -19.26
N GLN A 68 -22.29 3.46 -19.97
CA GLN A 68 -23.17 3.40 -21.15
C GLN A 68 -22.66 4.15 -22.40
N GLY A 69 -22.55 3.41 -23.52
CA GLY A 69 -22.85 3.95 -24.85
C GLY A 69 -21.78 3.79 -25.94
N VAL A 70 -21.79 2.66 -26.66
CA VAL A 70 -21.59 2.61 -28.12
C VAL A 70 -22.38 1.44 -28.70
N GLY A 71 -23.19 1.70 -29.72
CA GLY A 71 -23.88 0.68 -30.51
C GLY A 71 -23.27 0.59 -31.91
N ALA A 72 -23.26 -0.61 -32.49
CA ALA A 72 -23.00 -0.85 -33.90
C ALA A 72 -23.78 -2.08 -34.37
N THR A 73 -24.28 -2.02 -35.60
CA THR A 73 -25.23 -2.97 -36.18
C THR A 73 -24.56 -4.08 -37.00
N GLU A 74 -25.09 -5.29 -36.82
CA GLU A 74 -25.32 -6.37 -37.81
C GLU A 74 -24.20 -6.96 -38.71
N THR A 75 -24.31 -8.30 -38.84
CA THR A 75 -24.01 -9.15 -40.01
C THR A 75 -22.55 -9.33 -40.46
N GLY A 76 -22.04 -10.55 -40.28
CA GLY A 76 -20.88 -11.02 -41.04
C GLY A 76 -20.23 -12.33 -40.58
N ARG A 77 -20.67 -13.47 -41.14
CA ARG A 77 -19.90 -14.72 -41.40
C ARG A 77 -19.12 -15.35 -40.22
N VAL A 78 -19.43 -16.62 -39.94
CA VAL A 78 -18.55 -17.52 -39.18
C VAL A 78 -17.33 -17.91 -40.03
N PRO A 79 -16.09 -17.79 -39.50
CA PRO A 79 -15.05 -18.74 -39.85
C PRO A 79 -14.41 -19.38 -38.61
N ASP A 80 -14.14 -20.67 -38.77
CA ASP A 80 -13.16 -21.54 -38.10
C ASP A 80 -12.59 -21.14 -36.71
N ALA A 81 -12.81 -22.02 -35.73
CA ALA A 81 -12.33 -21.82 -34.37
C ALA A 81 -10.80 -22.06 -34.29
N PRO A 82 -9.99 -21.09 -33.78
CA PRO A 82 -8.61 -21.37 -33.47
C PRO A 82 -8.53 -22.37 -32.32
N ALA A 83 -7.76 -23.44 -32.52
CA ALA A 83 -7.57 -24.48 -31.51
C ALA A 83 -7.02 -23.87 -30.21
N VAL A 84 -7.67 -24.18 -29.09
CA VAL A 84 -7.22 -23.76 -27.76
C VAL A 84 -5.91 -24.49 -27.44
N ALA A 85 -4.79 -23.79 -27.59
CA ALA A 85 -3.50 -24.29 -27.13
C ALA A 85 -3.54 -24.45 -25.60
N PRO A 86 -3.01 -25.56 -25.04
CA PRO A 86 -3.03 -25.78 -23.60
C PRO A 86 -2.17 -24.72 -22.89
N VAL A 87 -2.78 -23.99 -21.96
CA VAL A 87 -2.07 -23.09 -21.06
C VAL A 87 -1.14 -23.93 -20.19
N ALA A 88 0.17 -23.77 -20.38
CA ALA A 88 1.17 -24.43 -19.55
C ALA A 88 1.06 -23.94 -18.10
N PRO A 89 1.19 -24.82 -17.09
CA PRO A 89 1.19 -24.40 -15.70
C PRO A 89 2.40 -23.49 -15.41
N PRO A 90 2.27 -22.52 -14.48
CA PRO A 90 3.36 -21.63 -14.13
C PRO A 90 4.56 -22.45 -13.63
N SER A 91 5.72 -22.29 -14.28
CA SER A 91 6.94 -22.94 -13.85
C SER A 91 7.40 -22.35 -12.51
N PRO A 92 7.86 -23.18 -11.55
CA PRO A 92 8.37 -22.68 -10.28
C PRO A 92 9.58 -21.77 -10.53
N ARG A 93 9.44 -20.50 -10.12
CA ARG A 93 10.45 -19.46 -10.31
C ARG A 93 11.72 -19.84 -9.51
N PRO A 94 12.93 -19.80 -10.09
CA PRO A 94 14.15 -20.21 -9.38
C PRO A 94 14.34 -19.44 -8.07
N ALA A 95 14.73 -20.15 -7.01
CA ALA A 95 15.15 -19.49 -5.78
C ALA A 95 16.45 -18.70 -6.03
N PRO A 96 16.59 -17.48 -5.48
CA PRO A 96 17.80 -16.67 -5.68
C PRO A 96 19.05 -17.40 -5.17
N PRO A 97 20.22 -17.18 -5.81
CA PRO A 97 21.47 -17.75 -5.34
C PRO A 97 21.78 -17.30 -3.91
N ALA A 98 22.21 -18.24 -3.08
CA ALA A 98 22.42 -18.03 -1.65
C ALA A 98 23.37 -16.84 -1.38
N GLY A 99 22.80 -15.74 -0.87
CA GLY A 99 23.53 -14.51 -0.55
C GLY A 99 22.94 -13.26 -1.19
N ARG A 100 22.29 -13.36 -2.36
CA ARG A 100 21.69 -12.20 -3.06
C ARG A 100 20.33 -11.85 -2.46
N ILE A 101 20.09 -10.57 -2.13
CA ILE A 101 18.79 -10.07 -1.70
C ILE A 101 18.08 -9.52 -2.94
N GLU A 102 16.82 -9.88 -3.16
CA GLU A 102 16.02 -9.36 -4.26
C GLU A 102 14.89 -8.49 -3.73
N VAL A 103 14.78 -7.26 -4.24
CA VAL A 103 13.56 -6.45 -4.10
C VAL A 103 12.61 -6.87 -5.22
N ARG A 104 11.40 -7.27 -4.86
CA ARG A 104 10.43 -7.92 -5.74
C ARG A 104 9.17 -7.09 -5.90
N SER A 105 8.45 -7.28 -7.01
CA SER A 105 7.20 -6.57 -7.27
C SER A 105 6.09 -7.05 -6.33
N PRO A 106 5.42 -6.16 -5.58
CA PRO A 106 4.29 -6.53 -4.72
C PRO A 106 2.99 -6.77 -5.52
N MET A 107 2.98 -6.49 -6.82
CA MET A 107 1.78 -6.55 -7.68
C MET A 107 2.10 -6.74 -9.16
N VAL A 108 1.08 -6.90 -9.99
CA VAL A 108 1.18 -6.88 -11.46
C VAL A 108 1.00 -5.45 -11.94
N GLY A 109 1.85 -4.98 -12.86
CA GLY A 109 1.79 -3.60 -13.38
C GLY A 109 2.94 -3.26 -14.32
N THR A 110 3.21 -1.96 -14.50
CA THR A 110 4.38 -1.46 -15.26
C THR A 110 5.42 -0.91 -14.28
N PHE A 111 6.65 -1.41 -14.33
CA PHE A 111 7.75 -0.93 -13.48
C PHE A 111 8.39 0.33 -14.07
N TYR A 112 8.62 1.33 -13.22
CA TYR A 112 9.43 2.52 -13.55
C TYR A 112 10.52 2.75 -12.50
N ARG A 113 11.66 3.24 -12.99
CA ARG A 113 12.88 3.47 -12.22
C ARG A 113 12.97 4.88 -11.63
N ALA A 114 12.11 5.80 -12.09
CA ALA A 114 12.05 7.21 -11.69
C ALA A 114 10.60 7.58 -11.28
N PRO A 115 10.38 8.64 -10.48
CA PRO A 115 9.04 9.06 -10.04
C PRO A 115 8.18 9.62 -11.19
N GLU A 116 8.82 10.19 -12.21
CA GLU A 116 8.17 10.77 -13.39
C GLU A 116 9.12 10.74 -14.61
N PRO A 117 8.61 10.83 -15.85
CA PRO A 117 9.44 10.79 -17.06
C PRO A 117 10.49 11.91 -17.09
N GLY A 118 11.76 11.53 -17.23
CA GLY A 118 12.90 12.47 -17.29
C GLY A 118 13.48 12.87 -15.93
N ALA A 119 12.87 12.46 -14.82
CA ALA A 119 13.49 12.59 -13.49
C ALA A 119 14.65 11.59 -13.30
N ALA A 120 15.46 11.83 -12.26
CA ALA A 120 16.51 10.89 -11.87
C ALA A 120 15.91 9.57 -11.34
N PRO A 121 16.55 8.41 -11.56
CA PRO A 121 16.13 7.16 -10.96
C PRO A 121 16.17 7.22 -9.42
N PHE A 122 15.28 6.48 -8.76
CA PHE A 122 15.30 6.31 -7.30
C PHE A 122 16.61 5.70 -6.80
N VAL A 123 17.17 4.75 -7.58
CA VAL A 123 18.46 4.11 -7.30
C VAL A 123 19.22 3.76 -8.60
N THR A 124 20.54 3.72 -8.48
CA THR A 124 21.49 3.32 -9.53
C THR A 124 22.41 2.20 -9.03
N VAL A 125 23.09 1.51 -9.95
CA VAL A 125 24.01 0.42 -9.59
C VAL A 125 25.22 0.98 -8.83
N GLY A 126 25.49 0.41 -7.65
CA GLY A 126 26.48 0.89 -6.69
C GLY A 126 25.90 1.69 -5.52
N ASP A 127 24.64 2.11 -5.57
CA ASP A 127 24.03 2.84 -4.45
C ASP A 127 23.81 1.94 -3.23
N LEU A 128 23.87 2.54 -2.04
CA LEU A 128 23.49 1.90 -0.78
C LEU A 128 22.02 2.20 -0.50
N VAL A 129 21.23 1.16 -0.28
CA VAL A 129 19.82 1.26 0.10
C VAL A 129 19.60 0.89 1.56
N ARG A 130 18.56 1.46 2.17
CA ARG A 130 18.12 1.18 3.54
C ARG A 130 16.74 0.50 3.54
N PRO A 131 16.36 -0.21 4.62
CA PRO A 131 15.00 -0.69 4.80
C PRO A 131 13.99 0.45 4.66
N GLY A 132 12.93 0.25 3.89
CA GLY A 132 11.90 1.24 3.57
C GLY A 132 12.28 2.28 2.51
N GLN A 133 13.50 2.25 1.96
CA GLN A 133 13.89 3.15 0.86
C GLN A 133 13.23 2.72 -0.45
N VAL A 134 12.60 3.66 -1.15
CA VAL A 134 12.00 3.45 -2.48
C VAL A 134 13.11 3.15 -3.50
N VAL A 135 12.91 2.10 -4.32
CA VAL A 135 13.83 1.68 -5.39
C VAL A 135 13.21 1.79 -6.79
N GLY A 136 11.90 2.07 -6.86
CA GLY A 136 11.11 2.16 -8.08
C GLY A 136 9.62 2.28 -7.76
N ILE A 137 8.80 2.40 -8.79
CA ILE A 137 7.34 2.37 -8.69
C ILE A 137 6.77 1.29 -9.63
N VAL A 138 5.61 0.75 -9.29
CA VAL A 138 4.81 -0.10 -10.17
C VAL A 138 3.46 0.57 -10.42
N GLU A 139 3.22 0.95 -11.68
CA GLU A 139 1.93 1.45 -12.12
C GLU A 139 0.94 0.29 -12.25
N ALA A 140 -0.12 0.32 -11.44
CA ALA A 140 -1.26 -0.58 -11.57
C ALA A 140 -2.55 0.26 -11.59
N MET A 141 -3.36 0.12 -12.65
CA MET A 141 -4.64 0.84 -12.81
C MET A 141 -4.51 2.38 -12.64
N LYS A 142 -3.43 2.97 -13.14
CA LYS A 142 -3.04 4.40 -13.01
C LYS A 142 -2.60 4.84 -11.60
N LEU A 143 -2.44 3.92 -10.64
CA LEU A 143 -1.83 4.22 -9.34
C LEU A 143 -0.33 3.89 -9.40
N MET A 144 0.50 4.85 -9.02
CA MET A 144 1.95 4.70 -8.92
C MET A 144 2.32 4.18 -7.53
N ASN A 145 2.49 2.86 -7.39
CA ASN A 145 2.74 2.24 -6.09
C ASN A 145 4.24 2.10 -5.83
N GLU A 146 4.74 2.65 -4.72
CA GLU A 146 6.14 2.56 -4.34
C GLU A 146 6.59 1.13 -4.07
N VAL A 147 7.74 0.76 -4.62
CA VAL A 147 8.47 -0.46 -4.26
C VAL A 147 9.63 -0.08 -3.35
N THR A 148 9.67 -0.65 -2.15
CA THR A 148 10.70 -0.34 -1.16
C THR A 148 11.61 -1.55 -0.89
N ALA A 149 12.87 -1.29 -0.53
CA ALA A 149 13.79 -2.34 -0.10
C ALA A 149 13.45 -2.79 1.33
N GLU A 150 13.27 -4.10 1.56
CA GLU A 150 13.01 -4.63 2.91
C GLU A 150 14.25 -4.66 3.81
N ARG A 151 15.45 -4.67 3.20
CA ARG A 151 16.75 -4.83 3.87
C ARG A 151 17.77 -3.83 3.36
N ALA A 152 18.76 -3.51 4.19
CA ALA A 152 19.93 -2.76 3.76
C ALA A 152 20.78 -3.59 2.79
N GLY A 153 21.40 -2.92 1.82
CA GLY A 153 22.28 -3.56 0.84
C GLY A 153 22.86 -2.57 -0.16
N ARG A 154 23.72 -3.06 -1.05
CA ARG A 154 24.24 -2.32 -2.21
C ARG A 154 23.56 -2.80 -3.49
N VAL A 155 23.02 -1.90 -4.30
CA VAL A 155 22.43 -2.23 -5.60
C VAL A 155 23.51 -2.81 -6.52
N THR A 156 23.35 -4.07 -6.91
CA THR A 156 24.24 -4.75 -7.88
C THR A 156 23.68 -4.68 -9.29
N GLU A 157 22.36 -4.73 -9.43
CA GLU A 157 21.69 -4.86 -10.72
C GLU A 157 20.24 -4.38 -10.61
N VAL A 158 19.73 -3.79 -11.67
CA VAL A 158 18.29 -3.57 -11.86
C VAL A 158 17.85 -4.52 -12.96
N LEU A 159 16.97 -5.46 -12.61
CA LEU A 159 16.65 -6.67 -13.37
C LEU A 159 15.55 -6.44 -14.43
N VAL A 160 14.92 -5.26 -14.39
CA VAL A 160 13.81 -4.88 -15.26
C VAL A 160 14.05 -3.47 -15.80
N ASP A 161 13.95 -3.28 -17.12
CA ASP A 161 14.08 -1.97 -17.74
C ASP A 161 12.91 -1.03 -17.36
N ASP A 162 13.11 0.26 -17.59
CA ASP A 162 12.08 1.28 -17.35
C ASP A 162 10.88 1.11 -18.30
N GLY A 163 9.66 1.28 -17.78
CA GLY A 163 8.42 1.16 -18.56
C GLY A 163 8.07 -0.26 -19.00
N ARG A 164 8.57 -1.29 -18.32
CA ARG A 164 8.31 -2.71 -18.67
C ARG A 164 7.21 -3.33 -17.79
N PRO A 165 6.39 -4.25 -18.34
CA PRO A 165 5.41 -4.99 -17.56
C PRO A 165 6.11 -5.95 -16.58
N VAL A 166 5.54 -6.08 -15.38
CA VAL A 166 6.03 -6.96 -14.31
C VAL A 166 4.89 -7.75 -13.67
N GLU A 167 5.22 -8.96 -13.22
CA GLU A 167 4.32 -9.86 -12.49
C GLU A 167 4.47 -9.73 -10.97
N TYR A 168 3.50 -10.26 -10.22
CA TYR A 168 3.64 -10.46 -8.78
C TYR A 168 4.88 -11.29 -8.43
N ASP A 169 5.57 -10.89 -7.37
CA ASP A 169 6.80 -11.52 -6.84
C ASP A 169 7.97 -11.55 -7.86
N GLN A 170 7.89 -10.79 -8.97
CA GLN A 170 8.97 -10.71 -9.95
C GLN A 170 10.15 -9.91 -9.36
N PRO A 171 11.40 -10.42 -9.42
CA PRO A 171 12.58 -9.64 -9.05
C PRO A 171 12.75 -8.38 -9.90
N LEU A 172 12.95 -7.24 -9.24
CA LEU A 172 13.08 -5.91 -9.87
C LEU A 172 14.49 -5.34 -9.68
N VAL A 173 15.04 -5.46 -8.48
CA VAL A 173 16.37 -4.94 -8.12
C VAL A 173 17.09 -5.98 -7.27
N ALA A 174 18.35 -6.22 -7.55
CA ALA A 174 19.18 -7.13 -6.76
C ALA A 174 20.20 -6.37 -5.93
N LEU A 175 20.34 -6.77 -4.67
CA LEU A 175 21.21 -6.16 -3.68
C LEU A 175 22.21 -7.19 -3.15
N ASP A 176 23.46 -6.78 -2.98
CA ASP A 176 24.39 -7.46 -2.08
C ASP A 176 24.11 -7.02 -0.64
N PRO A 177 24.13 -7.92 0.35
CA PRO A 177 24.06 -7.56 1.77
C PRO A 177 25.16 -6.56 2.16
N ALA A 178 24.79 -5.53 2.92
CA ALA A 178 25.71 -4.57 3.53
C ALA A 178 26.14 -5.01 4.93
#